data_AF-A0A1B6KE51-F1
#
_entry.id   AF-A0A1B6KE51-F1
#
_cell.length_a   1.000
_cell.length_b   1.000
_cell.length_c   1.000
_cell.angle_alpha   90.00
_cell.angle_beta   90.00
_cell.angle_gamma   90.00
#
_symmetry.space_group_name_H-M   'P 1'
#
loop_
_entity.id
_entity.type
_entity.pdbx_description
1 polymer ?
#
loop_
_entity_poly.entity_id
_entity_poly.type
_entity_poly.pdbx_seq_one_letter_code
_entity_poly.pdbx_strand_id
1 'polypeptide(L)'
;MAMQKTSFEINNLICSLKTLLPLANSHMVHFITQNIFESLLPKCIQEEITYLSVAEANDLVLGSFSNTKPHNKQAPQLCDFLHQTHKLSLNESELCLSFESLCKHLGSRGLSECSTHIIKNLMSVKKSHEVEMMSGIVDALARSENCTHIVDIGGGKGYLSSVLALKHNMKVLSIDSSHMTSKSAIKQIPKVEVGTEALFYRALLEVYLEKKLHPANGLPHFRVGKIAKKCSSFQEYVHKSVQRLGLNIQVVDSELQELYDSHSESRKQLHVFFLLRLCVAPAIEGLIMLDRLLYLREQGVQDAYLTQLFDPVVSPRCYAIVAFNKTLNGDSQTAQ
;
A
#
# COMPACT_ATOMS: atom_id res chain seq x y z
N MET A 1 13.49 27.33 5.74
CA MET A 1 14.05 26.13 6.42
C MET A 1 13.23 24.87 6.13
N ALA A 2 11.90 24.84 6.34
CA ALA A 2 11.08 23.63 6.12
C ALA A 2 11.08 23.10 4.67
N MET A 3 10.97 23.97 3.66
CA MET A 3 11.06 23.56 2.23
C MET A 3 12.41 22.94 1.88
N GLN A 4 13.52 23.53 2.35
CA GLN A 4 14.87 23.01 2.13
C GLN A 4 15.05 21.63 2.79
N LYS A 5 14.53 21.44 4.02
CA LYS A 5 14.54 20.12 4.68
C LYS A 5 13.75 19.08 3.87
N THR A 6 12.55 19.41 3.39
CA THR A 6 11.75 18.49 2.57
C THR A 6 12.40 18.15 1.25
N SER A 7 12.96 19.15 0.55
CA SER A 7 13.69 18.93 -0.70
C SER A 7 14.94 18.06 -0.49
N PHE A 8 15.68 18.28 0.60
CA PHE A 8 16.81 17.43 0.98
C PHE A 8 16.39 15.97 1.20
N GLU A 9 15.32 15.74 1.95
CA GLU A 9 14.82 14.39 2.21
C GLU A 9 14.33 13.68 0.94
N ILE A 10 13.63 14.40 0.07
CA ILE A 10 13.23 13.90 -1.26
C ILE A 10 14.46 13.44 -2.06
N ASN A 11 15.51 14.27 -2.11
CA ASN A 11 16.73 13.93 -2.83
C ASN A 11 17.43 12.69 -2.24
N ASN A 12 17.46 12.57 -0.91
CA ASN A 12 18.01 11.39 -0.24
C ASN A 12 17.21 10.13 -0.59
N LEU A 13 15.89 10.18 -0.52
CA LEU A 13 15.02 9.06 -0.89
C LEU A 13 15.17 8.69 -2.36
N ILE A 14 15.23 9.66 -3.27
CA ILE A 14 15.46 9.40 -4.70
C ILE A 14 16.80 8.68 -4.90
N CYS A 15 17.87 9.14 -4.26
CA CYS A 15 19.18 8.51 -4.37
C CYS A 15 19.16 7.05 -3.88
N SER A 16 18.55 6.79 -2.72
CA SER A 16 18.42 5.44 -2.17
C SER A 16 17.47 4.55 -2.99
N LEU A 17 16.35 5.08 -3.48
CA LEU A 17 15.35 4.33 -4.23
C LEU A 17 15.81 3.97 -5.64
N LYS A 18 16.75 4.71 -6.25
CA LYS A 18 17.26 4.39 -7.60
C LYS A 18 17.76 2.96 -7.74
N THR A 19 18.43 2.43 -6.72
CA THR A 19 18.94 1.05 -6.72
C THR A 19 17.85 0.01 -6.44
N LEU A 20 16.79 0.40 -5.73
CA LEU A 20 15.66 -0.45 -5.36
C LEU A 20 14.51 -0.41 -6.37
N LEU A 21 14.52 0.57 -7.28
CA LEU A 21 13.44 0.80 -8.24
C LEU A 21 13.19 -0.39 -9.17
N PRO A 22 14.21 -1.10 -9.70
CA PRO A 22 13.98 -2.33 -10.48
C PRO A 22 13.21 -3.38 -9.69
N LEU A 23 13.55 -3.57 -8.41
CA LEU A 23 12.86 -4.51 -7.53
C LEU A 23 11.41 -4.07 -7.30
N ALA A 24 11.17 -2.79 -7.00
CA ALA A 24 9.84 -2.26 -6.73
C ALA A 24 8.91 -2.27 -7.95
N ASN A 25 9.45 -1.95 -9.15
CA ASN A 25 8.71 -1.86 -10.41
C ASN A 25 8.57 -3.19 -11.15
N SER A 26 9.19 -4.26 -10.66
CA SER A 26 9.05 -5.60 -11.23
C SER A 26 7.58 -6.01 -11.37
N HIS A 27 7.24 -6.70 -12.46
CA HIS A 27 5.89 -7.22 -12.65
C HIS A 27 5.86 -8.70 -12.26
N MET A 28 5.11 -9.06 -11.20
CA MET A 28 5.15 -10.43 -10.63
C MET A 28 4.70 -11.53 -11.59
N VAL A 29 3.99 -11.20 -12.67
CA VAL A 29 3.63 -12.21 -13.68
C VAL A 29 4.86 -12.66 -14.44
N HIS A 30 5.81 -11.77 -14.69
CA HIS A 30 7.05 -12.08 -15.41
C HIS A 30 8.12 -12.71 -14.51
N PHE A 31 7.77 -13.05 -13.28
CA PHE A 31 8.73 -13.46 -12.26
C PHE A 31 9.58 -14.65 -12.70
N ILE A 32 8.94 -15.65 -13.31
CA ILE A 32 9.59 -16.87 -13.79
C ILE A 32 10.21 -16.65 -15.17
N THR A 33 9.43 -16.15 -16.13
CA THR A 33 9.81 -15.99 -17.54
C THR A 33 10.98 -15.02 -17.75
N GLN A 34 11.12 -13.99 -16.90
CA GLN A 34 12.24 -13.03 -16.93
C GLN A 34 13.29 -13.28 -15.85
N ASN A 35 13.20 -14.40 -15.12
CA ASN A 35 14.13 -14.75 -14.05
C ASN A 35 14.38 -13.58 -13.07
N ILE A 36 13.29 -12.98 -12.57
CA ILE A 36 13.34 -11.74 -11.78
C ILE A 36 14.12 -11.94 -10.48
N PHE A 37 14.02 -13.13 -9.88
CA PHE A 37 14.71 -13.45 -8.63
C PHE A 37 16.22 -13.34 -8.78
N GLU A 38 16.79 -14.01 -9.78
CA GLU A 38 18.23 -14.07 -9.99
C GLU A 38 18.80 -12.78 -10.55
N SER A 39 18.01 -12.07 -11.37
CA SER A 39 18.43 -10.84 -12.04
C SER A 39 18.43 -9.61 -11.13
N LEU A 40 17.52 -9.53 -10.15
CA LEU A 40 17.33 -8.31 -9.34
C LEU A 40 17.84 -8.42 -7.91
N LEU A 41 18.00 -9.62 -7.34
CA LEU A 41 18.55 -9.78 -6.00
C LEU A 41 20.05 -10.04 -6.03
N PRO A 42 20.82 -9.53 -5.05
CA PRO A 42 22.21 -9.95 -4.85
C PRO A 42 22.32 -11.47 -4.57
N LYS A 43 23.35 -12.13 -5.12
CA LYS A 43 23.55 -13.59 -4.95
C LYS A 43 23.54 -14.03 -3.49
N CYS A 44 24.15 -13.26 -2.60
CA CYS A 44 24.16 -13.57 -1.16
C CYS A 44 22.74 -13.64 -0.57
N ILE A 45 21.84 -12.71 -0.93
CA ILE A 45 20.45 -12.73 -0.47
C ILE A 45 19.68 -13.90 -1.11
N GLN A 46 19.96 -14.22 -2.38
CA GLN A 46 19.34 -15.38 -3.05
C GLN A 46 19.69 -16.70 -2.33
N GLU A 47 20.96 -16.87 -1.97
CA GLU A 47 21.45 -18.04 -1.22
C GLU A 47 20.78 -18.12 0.16
N GLU A 48 20.77 -17.02 0.93
CA GLU A 48 20.12 -16.97 2.25
C GLU A 48 18.63 -17.35 2.18
N ILE A 49 17.88 -16.81 1.20
CA ILE A 49 16.46 -17.16 0.99
C ILE A 49 16.28 -18.64 0.67
N THR A 50 17.21 -19.25 -0.04
CA THR A 50 17.16 -20.67 -0.40
C THR A 50 17.22 -21.56 0.85
N TYR A 51 18.01 -21.18 1.86
CA TYR A 51 18.13 -21.94 3.11
C TYR A 51 16.99 -21.71 4.12
N LEU A 52 16.32 -20.55 4.08
CA LEU A 52 15.21 -20.26 4.99
C LEU A 52 13.95 -21.05 4.63
N SER A 53 13.18 -21.50 5.63
CA SER A 53 11.80 -21.94 5.40
C SER A 53 10.91 -20.74 5.03
N VAL A 54 9.73 -21.02 4.44
CA VAL A 54 8.73 -19.98 4.15
C VAL A 54 8.27 -19.28 5.42
N ALA A 55 8.16 -20.00 6.54
CA ALA A 55 7.75 -19.42 7.82
C ALA A 55 8.83 -18.46 8.36
N GLU A 56 10.11 -18.88 8.37
CA GLU A 56 11.20 -18.03 8.82
C GLU A 56 11.37 -16.78 7.96
N ALA A 57 11.22 -16.90 6.64
CA ALA A 57 11.25 -15.76 5.75
C ALA A 57 10.07 -14.79 6.00
N ASN A 58 8.86 -15.32 6.25
CA ASN A 58 7.71 -14.50 6.63
C ASN A 58 7.96 -13.76 7.94
N ASP A 59 8.36 -14.46 8.99
CA ASP A 59 8.59 -13.87 10.31
C ASP A 59 9.68 -12.79 10.25
N LEU A 60 10.75 -13.03 9.48
CA LEU A 60 11.83 -12.08 9.32
C LEU A 60 11.39 -10.80 8.58
N VAL A 61 10.72 -10.96 7.44
CA VAL A 61 10.31 -9.83 6.59
C VAL A 61 9.13 -9.07 7.21
N LEU A 62 8.15 -9.77 7.77
CA LEU A 62 7.03 -9.13 8.45
C LEU A 62 7.47 -8.49 9.78
N GLY A 63 8.41 -9.12 10.49
CA GLY A 63 9.02 -8.56 11.69
C GLY A 63 9.78 -7.26 11.45
N SER A 64 10.32 -7.05 10.25
CA SER A 64 11.06 -5.82 9.91
C SER A 64 10.18 -4.57 9.78
N PHE A 65 8.85 -4.71 9.79
CA PHE A 65 7.94 -3.56 9.91
C PHE A 65 7.79 -3.08 11.36
N SER A 66 8.37 -3.80 12.32
CA SER A 66 8.49 -3.33 13.69
C SER A 66 9.75 -2.48 13.88
N ASN A 67 9.81 -1.66 14.93
CA ASN A 67 10.95 -0.80 15.24
C ASN A 67 12.20 -1.56 15.75
N THR A 68 12.23 -2.90 15.66
CA THR A 68 13.38 -3.70 16.10
C THR A 68 14.21 -4.12 14.89
N LYS A 69 15.54 -4.02 15.00
CA LYS A 69 16.43 -4.49 13.92
C LYS A 69 16.21 -5.99 13.73
N PRO A 70 15.86 -6.46 12.52
CA PRO A 70 15.71 -7.88 12.27
C PRO A 70 17.05 -8.60 12.50
N HIS A 71 16.98 -9.80 13.09
CA HIS A 71 18.16 -10.61 13.38
C HIS A 71 17.91 -12.07 13.04
N ASN A 72 18.76 -12.61 12.17
CA ASN A 72 18.83 -14.03 11.84
C ASN A 72 20.28 -14.37 11.50
N LYS A 73 20.85 -15.37 12.20
CA LYS A 73 22.25 -15.78 12.01
C LYS A 73 22.51 -16.42 10.64
N GLN A 74 21.51 -17.04 10.03
CA GLN A 74 21.60 -17.71 8.74
C GLN A 74 21.31 -16.78 7.57
N ALA A 75 20.71 -15.60 7.82
CA ALA A 75 20.34 -14.63 6.80
C ALA A 75 20.78 -13.19 7.13
N PRO A 76 22.08 -12.93 7.38
CA PRO A 76 22.56 -11.61 7.76
C PRO A 76 22.40 -10.55 6.66
N GLN A 77 22.61 -10.88 5.39
CA GLN A 77 22.50 -9.92 4.28
C GLN A 77 21.05 -9.49 4.06
N LEU A 78 20.11 -10.44 4.18
CA LEU A 78 18.69 -10.17 4.17
C LEU A 78 18.28 -9.29 5.36
N CYS A 79 18.77 -9.55 6.57
CA CYS A 79 18.51 -8.69 7.73
C CYS A 79 18.99 -7.26 7.50
N ASP A 80 20.18 -7.08 6.92
CA ASP A 80 20.71 -5.75 6.62
C ASP A 80 19.91 -5.05 5.51
N PHE A 81 19.47 -5.77 4.47
CA PHE A 81 18.56 -5.24 3.45
C PHE A 81 17.23 -4.75 4.06
N LEU A 82 16.63 -5.55 4.93
CA LEU A 82 15.37 -5.22 5.60
C LEU A 82 15.54 -4.00 6.51
N HIS A 83 16.64 -3.94 7.26
CA HIS A 83 16.96 -2.80 8.12
C HIS A 83 17.20 -1.52 7.31
N GLN A 84 17.95 -1.61 6.21
CA GLN A 84 18.21 -0.47 5.32
C GLN A 84 16.93 0.05 4.68
N THR A 85 16.05 -0.84 4.20
CA THR A 85 14.77 -0.43 3.60
C THR A 85 13.81 0.16 4.63
N HIS A 86 13.74 -0.38 5.86
CA HIS A 86 12.94 0.19 6.94
C HIS A 86 13.34 1.65 7.26
N LYS A 87 14.65 1.94 7.28
CA LYS A 87 15.19 3.30 7.51
C LYS A 87 14.81 4.32 6.44
N LEU A 88 14.36 3.88 5.27
CA LEU A 88 13.86 4.78 4.22
C LEU A 88 12.38 5.16 4.44
N SER A 89 11.70 4.57 5.41
CA SER A 89 10.33 4.96 5.76
C SER A 89 10.31 6.30 6.49
N LEU A 90 9.20 7.03 6.39
CA LEU A 90 9.05 8.33 7.07
C LEU A 90 8.73 8.22 8.56
N ASN A 91 8.63 7.01 9.10
CA ASN A 91 8.27 6.79 10.51
C ASN A 91 9.31 7.38 11.47
N GLU A 92 10.58 7.46 11.05
CA GLU A 92 11.69 8.06 11.80
C GLU A 92 12.01 9.50 11.36
N SER A 93 11.23 10.07 10.44
CA SER A 93 11.50 11.39 9.86
C SER A 93 10.94 12.51 10.73
N GLU A 94 11.75 13.55 10.99
CA GLU A 94 11.28 14.81 11.61
C GLU A 94 10.19 15.51 10.80
N LEU A 95 10.03 15.16 9.52
CA LEU A 95 9.04 15.76 8.63
C LEU A 95 7.65 15.13 8.80
N CYS A 96 7.55 13.98 9.44
CA CYS A 96 6.30 13.27 9.68
C CYS A 96 5.93 13.33 11.16
N LEU A 97 4.86 14.05 11.49
CA LEU A 97 4.37 14.16 12.86
C LEU A 97 3.60 12.89 13.24
N SER A 98 3.78 12.42 14.47
CA SER A 98 2.83 11.49 15.06
C SER A 98 1.47 12.16 15.18
N PHE A 99 0.39 11.36 15.20
CA PHE A 99 -0.96 11.87 15.39
C PHE A 99 -1.07 12.73 16.66
N GLU A 100 -0.47 12.28 17.77
CA GLU A 100 -0.46 13.02 19.03
C GLU A 100 0.29 14.37 18.92
N SER A 101 1.46 14.37 18.27
CA SER A 101 2.24 15.60 18.05
C SER A 101 1.51 16.58 17.14
N LEU A 102 0.83 16.10 16.10
CA LEU A 102 -0.03 16.94 15.28
C LEU A 102 -1.14 17.55 16.13
N CYS A 103 -1.86 16.74 16.93
CA CYS A 103 -2.93 17.26 17.79
C CYS A 103 -2.43 18.27 18.82
N LYS A 104 -1.25 18.06 19.41
CA LYS A 104 -0.61 19.05 20.30
C LYS A 104 -0.27 20.34 19.56
N HIS A 105 0.25 20.22 18.34
CA HIS A 105 0.61 21.35 17.48
C HIS A 105 -0.62 22.18 17.07
N LEU A 106 -1.76 21.51 16.87
CA LEU A 106 -3.05 22.14 16.60
C LEU A 106 -3.68 22.81 17.83
N GLY A 107 -3.05 22.67 18.99
CA GLY A 107 -3.44 23.35 20.22
C GLY A 107 -4.37 22.52 21.10
N SER A 108 -4.24 22.74 22.40
CA SER A 108 -4.99 22.24 23.55
C SER A 108 -6.53 22.46 23.53
N ARG A 109 -7.20 22.20 22.39
CA ARG A 109 -8.65 22.39 22.17
C ARG A 109 -9.30 21.31 21.28
N GLY A 110 -9.08 20.04 21.59
CA GLY A 110 -10.09 19.02 21.26
C GLY A 110 -9.57 17.75 20.61
N LEU A 111 -9.33 16.75 21.45
CA LEU A 111 -9.76 15.38 21.19
C LEU A 111 -10.47 14.92 22.46
N SER A 112 -11.78 15.14 22.55
CA SER A 112 -12.58 14.37 23.49
C SER A 112 -12.63 12.93 22.96
N GLU A 113 -12.46 11.96 23.86
CA GLU A 113 -12.44 10.53 23.58
C GLU A 113 -13.45 10.12 22.48
N CYS A 114 -12.92 9.68 21.35
CA CYS A 114 -13.72 9.24 20.22
C CYS A 114 -14.33 7.86 20.56
N SER A 115 -15.52 7.80 21.16
CA SER A 115 -16.14 6.50 21.51
C SER A 115 -16.54 5.69 20.26
N THR A 116 -16.17 4.42 20.22
CA THR A 116 -15.96 3.61 18.99
C THR A 116 -17.12 2.67 18.62
N HIS A 117 -18.32 2.88 19.15
CA HIS A 117 -19.35 1.83 19.13
C HIS A 117 -20.20 1.72 17.86
N ILE A 118 -20.26 2.73 16.99
CA ILE A 118 -21.24 2.75 15.88
C ILE A 118 -20.81 1.89 14.66
N ILE A 119 -19.51 1.62 14.46
CA ILE A 119 -19.00 1.20 13.13
C ILE A 119 -18.55 -0.27 13.06
N LYS A 120 -18.32 -0.94 14.20
CA LYS A 120 -17.60 -2.24 14.26
C LYS A 120 -18.20 -3.38 13.41
N ASN A 121 -19.45 -3.29 12.95
CA ASN A 121 -20.14 -4.36 12.22
C ASN A 121 -20.51 -4.04 10.76
N LEU A 122 -20.19 -2.86 10.23
CA LEU A 122 -20.62 -2.45 8.87
C LEU A 122 -19.52 -2.56 7.80
N MET A 123 -18.28 -2.79 8.23
CA MET A 123 -17.07 -2.63 7.41
C MET A 123 -16.01 -3.65 7.80
N SER A 124 -14.99 -3.83 6.95
CA SER A 124 -13.79 -4.59 7.36
C SER A 124 -13.03 -3.84 8.46
N VAL A 125 -12.29 -4.57 9.30
CA VAL A 125 -11.45 -4.01 10.39
C VAL A 125 -10.61 -2.83 9.91
N LYS A 126 -9.87 -3.03 8.81
CA LYS A 126 -9.06 -1.98 8.17
C LYS A 126 -9.89 -0.73 7.86
N LYS A 127 -11.03 -0.90 7.21
CA LYS A 127 -11.81 0.25 6.72
C LYS A 127 -12.54 0.97 7.85
N SER A 128 -12.91 0.24 8.91
CA SER A 128 -13.41 0.83 10.15
C SER A 128 -12.33 1.70 10.81
N HIS A 129 -11.11 1.17 10.95
CA HIS A 129 -9.97 1.91 11.50
C HIS A 129 -9.63 3.17 10.71
N GLU A 130 -9.56 3.07 9.37
CA GLU A 130 -9.33 4.23 8.49
C GLU A 130 -10.41 5.31 8.70
N VAL A 131 -11.70 4.92 8.73
CA VAL A 131 -12.80 5.87 8.89
C VAL A 131 -12.80 6.52 10.27
N GLU A 132 -12.52 5.74 11.32
CA GLU A 132 -12.53 6.22 12.71
C GLU A 132 -11.42 7.24 12.97
N MET A 133 -10.19 6.93 12.55
CA MET A 133 -9.06 7.86 12.68
C MET A 133 -9.27 9.11 11.83
N MET A 134 -9.75 8.95 10.59
CA MET A 134 -10.01 10.09 9.71
C MET A 134 -11.18 10.96 10.20
N SER A 135 -12.25 10.38 10.75
CA SER A 135 -13.34 11.18 11.30
C SER A 135 -12.91 11.96 12.54
N GLY A 136 -12.08 11.34 13.39
CA GLY A 136 -11.54 11.99 14.58
C GLY A 136 -10.67 13.20 14.26
N ILE A 137 -9.75 13.07 13.30
CA ILE A 137 -8.90 14.20 12.90
C ILE A 137 -9.69 15.32 12.22
N VAL A 138 -10.65 14.98 11.34
CA VAL A 138 -11.50 15.98 10.68
C VAL A 138 -12.37 16.72 11.71
N ASP A 139 -12.91 16.02 12.71
CA ASP A 139 -13.68 16.65 13.78
C ASP A 139 -12.84 17.63 14.60
N ALA A 140 -11.63 17.21 15.01
CA ALA A 140 -10.70 18.07 15.74
C ALA A 140 -10.35 19.34 14.95
N LEU A 141 -9.99 19.18 13.66
CA LEU A 141 -9.64 20.28 12.76
C LEU A 141 -10.82 21.24 12.54
N ALA A 142 -12.00 20.70 12.26
CA ALA A 142 -13.17 21.50 11.98
C ALA A 142 -13.60 22.32 13.21
N ARG A 143 -13.45 21.78 14.42
CA ARG A 143 -13.74 22.52 15.65
C ARG A 143 -12.67 23.57 15.96
N SER A 144 -11.39 23.27 15.75
CA SER A 144 -10.30 24.24 16.00
C SER A 144 -10.42 25.46 15.09
N GLU A 145 -10.83 25.24 13.83
CA GLU A 145 -10.97 26.30 12.81
C GLU A 145 -12.40 26.84 12.67
N ASN A 146 -13.33 26.45 13.55
CA ASN A 146 -14.76 26.83 13.50
C ASN A 146 -15.42 26.57 12.12
N CYS A 147 -15.06 25.48 11.45
CA CYS A 147 -15.67 25.08 10.20
C CYS A 147 -17.13 24.68 10.42
N THR A 148 -18.02 25.21 9.58
CA THR A 148 -19.46 24.93 9.64
C THR A 148 -19.90 23.82 8.68
N HIS A 149 -19.09 23.53 7.68
CA HIS A 149 -19.37 22.59 6.60
C HIS A 149 -18.10 21.83 6.22
N ILE A 150 -18.25 20.55 5.90
CA ILE A 150 -17.20 19.67 5.39
C ILE A 150 -17.53 19.28 3.97
N VAL A 151 -16.53 19.28 3.09
CA VAL A 151 -16.63 18.75 1.73
C VAL A 151 -15.76 17.51 1.63
N ASP A 152 -16.37 16.34 1.40
CA ASP A 152 -15.71 15.04 1.23
C ASP A 152 -15.64 14.68 -0.26
N ILE A 153 -14.46 14.85 -0.87
CA ILE A 153 -14.24 14.58 -2.29
C ILE A 153 -13.70 13.16 -2.47
N GLY A 154 -14.37 12.36 -3.30
CA GLY A 154 -14.08 10.95 -3.46
C GLY A 154 -14.64 10.10 -2.32
N GLY A 155 -15.76 10.52 -1.73
CA GLY A 155 -16.37 9.88 -0.56
C GLY A 155 -16.79 8.41 -0.78
N GLY A 156 -16.86 7.96 -2.03
CA GLY A 156 -16.91 6.57 -2.44
C GLY A 156 -18.16 5.81 -2.02
N LYS A 157 -18.22 5.38 -0.75
CA LYS A 157 -19.42 4.74 -0.16
C LYS A 157 -20.10 5.59 0.91
N GLY A 158 -19.58 6.79 1.14
CA GLY A 158 -20.11 7.73 2.12
C GLY A 158 -19.88 7.34 3.58
N TYR A 159 -18.99 6.38 3.88
CA TYR A 159 -18.76 5.94 5.26
C TYR A 159 -18.20 7.06 6.15
N LEU A 160 -17.15 7.75 5.71
CA LEU A 160 -16.56 8.87 6.45
C LEU A 160 -17.59 9.98 6.63
N SER A 161 -18.22 10.40 5.53
CA SER A 161 -19.32 11.38 5.55
C SER A 161 -20.44 11.02 6.52
N SER A 162 -20.86 9.74 6.56
CA SER A 162 -21.91 9.28 7.47
C SER A 162 -21.49 9.38 8.95
N VAL A 163 -20.23 9.03 9.26
CA VAL A 163 -19.71 9.12 10.63
C VAL A 163 -19.59 10.59 11.07
N LEU A 164 -19.06 11.45 10.20
CA LEU A 164 -18.99 12.89 10.47
C LEU A 164 -20.38 13.51 10.70
N ALA A 165 -21.37 13.15 9.89
CA ALA A 165 -22.73 13.66 10.04
C ALA A 165 -23.43 13.12 11.29
N LEU A 166 -23.38 11.80 11.53
CA LEU A 166 -24.17 11.17 12.59
C LEU A 166 -23.51 11.24 13.97
N LYS A 167 -22.18 11.03 14.04
CA LYS A 167 -21.45 10.98 15.32
C LYS A 167 -20.93 12.36 15.73
N HIS A 168 -20.38 13.10 14.78
CA HIS A 168 -19.76 14.42 15.07
C HIS A 168 -20.72 15.59 14.82
N ASN A 169 -21.96 15.31 14.35
CA ASN A 169 -23.00 16.30 14.07
C ASN A 169 -22.54 17.39 13.09
N MET A 170 -21.79 16.99 12.06
CA MET A 170 -21.26 17.91 11.05
C MET A 170 -22.13 17.97 9.80
N LYS A 171 -22.16 19.14 9.16
CA LYS A 171 -22.77 19.29 7.84
C LYS A 171 -21.77 18.84 6.78
N VAL A 172 -22.02 17.72 6.13
CA VAL A 172 -21.10 17.14 5.15
C VAL A 172 -21.73 17.10 3.76
N LEU A 173 -21.01 17.60 2.77
CA LEU A 173 -21.29 17.41 1.35
C LEU A 173 -20.30 16.40 0.78
N SER A 174 -20.80 15.23 0.37
CA SER A 174 -19.97 14.20 -0.28
C SER A 174 -20.10 14.27 -1.79
N ILE A 175 -18.97 14.34 -2.50
CA ILE A 175 -18.90 14.41 -3.97
C ILE A 175 -18.09 13.21 -4.47
N ASP A 176 -18.59 12.49 -5.47
CA ASP A 176 -17.87 11.38 -6.10
C ASP A 176 -18.06 11.41 -7.62
N SER A 177 -17.04 10.97 -8.36
CA SER A 177 -17.09 10.92 -9.83
C SER A 177 -17.79 9.66 -10.35
N SER A 178 -18.03 8.67 -9.49
CA SER A 178 -18.71 7.42 -9.84
C SER A 178 -20.15 7.38 -9.34
N HIS A 179 -21.08 6.98 -10.21
CA HIS A 179 -22.43 6.61 -9.77
C HIS A 179 -22.34 5.36 -8.90
N MET A 180 -22.48 5.54 -7.59
CA MET A 180 -22.17 4.53 -6.58
C MET A 180 -23.08 3.29 -6.69
N THR A 181 -22.52 2.13 -7.10
CA THR A 181 -23.16 0.83 -6.84
C THR A 181 -22.64 0.21 -5.53
N SER A 182 -23.53 0.12 -4.53
CA SER A 182 -23.29 -0.33 -3.15
C SER A 182 -22.84 -1.81 -2.99
N LYS A 183 -22.69 -2.59 -4.07
CA LYS A 183 -22.45 -4.05 -4.00
C LYS A 183 -21.06 -4.46 -3.53
N SER A 184 -20.07 -3.58 -3.55
CA SER A 184 -18.69 -3.92 -3.18
C SER A 184 -18.43 -3.89 -1.66
N ALA A 185 -19.45 -3.62 -0.82
CA ALA A 185 -19.31 -3.34 0.61
C ALA A 185 -19.39 -4.59 1.50
N ILE A 186 -20.06 -5.64 1.03
CA ILE A 186 -20.41 -6.82 1.84
C ILE A 186 -19.56 -8.01 1.36
N LYS A 187 -18.24 -7.85 1.24
CA LYS A 187 -17.36 -8.97 0.91
C LYS A 187 -16.22 -9.09 1.90
N GLN A 188 -16.48 -10.03 2.83
CA GLN A 188 -15.59 -10.91 3.58
C GLN A 188 -14.45 -10.26 4.38
N ILE A 189 -14.42 -10.64 5.65
CA ILE A 189 -13.28 -10.51 6.57
C ILE A 189 -12.10 -11.23 5.91
N PRO A 190 -11.02 -10.54 5.52
CA PRO A 190 -9.82 -11.24 5.10
C PRO A 190 -9.10 -11.71 6.36
N LYS A 191 -8.89 -13.03 6.48
CA LYS A 191 -7.59 -13.49 6.99
C LYS A 191 -6.54 -12.80 6.12
N VAL A 192 -5.55 -12.16 6.72
CA VAL A 192 -4.39 -11.63 6.01
C VAL A 192 -3.54 -12.83 5.61
N GLU A 193 -4.05 -13.65 4.68
CA GLU A 193 -3.19 -14.49 3.87
C GLU A 193 -2.62 -13.59 2.80
N VAL A 194 -1.31 -13.40 2.86
CA VAL A 194 -0.55 -12.71 1.82
C VAL A 194 -0.83 -13.46 0.51
N GLY A 195 -1.68 -12.89 -0.35
CA GLY A 195 -2.29 -13.58 -1.49
C GLY A 195 -1.33 -13.83 -2.66
N THR A 196 -0.14 -14.38 -2.40
CA THR A 196 0.89 -14.70 -3.39
C THR A 196 0.52 -15.90 -4.25
N GLU A 197 -0.39 -16.76 -3.80
CA GLU A 197 -0.85 -17.91 -4.60
C GLU A 197 -1.45 -17.47 -5.94
N ALA A 198 -2.28 -16.42 -5.90
CA ALA A 198 -2.85 -15.82 -7.10
C ALA A 198 -1.80 -15.18 -8.02
N LEU A 199 -0.69 -14.69 -7.45
CA LEU A 199 0.44 -14.15 -8.22
C LEU A 199 1.24 -15.28 -8.84
N PHE A 200 1.51 -16.35 -8.10
CA PHE A 200 2.18 -17.55 -8.58
C PHE A 200 1.41 -18.21 -9.72
N TYR A 201 0.09 -18.38 -9.58
CA TYR A 201 -0.76 -18.91 -10.65
C TYR A 201 -0.70 -18.07 -11.92
N ARG A 202 -0.61 -16.73 -11.79
CA ARG A 202 -0.46 -15.85 -12.96
C ARG A 202 0.90 -15.99 -13.61
N ALA A 203 1.97 -16.06 -12.82
CA ALA A 203 3.32 -16.25 -13.34
C ALA A 203 3.47 -17.60 -14.05
N LEU A 204 2.94 -18.66 -13.43
CA LEU A 204 2.99 -20.01 -13.99
C LEU A 204 2.08 -20.18 -15.22
N LEU A 205 0.95 -19.47 -15.28
CA LEU A 205 0.14 -19.38 -16.49
C LEU A 205 0.93 -18.75 -17.64
N GLU A 206 1.76 -17.74 -17.39
CA GLU A 206 2.60 -17.15 -18.43
C GLU A 206 3.59 -18.18 -18.98
N VAL A 207 4.30 -18.89 -18.11
CA VAL A 207 5.20 -19.99 -18.50
C VAL A 207 4.46 -21.04 -19.33
N TYR A 208 3.26 -21.44 -18.89
CA TYR A 208 2.43 -22.40 -19.61
C TYR A 208 2.04 -21.90 -21.01
N LEU A 209 1.61 -20.65 -21.13
CA LEU A 209 1.21 -20.05 -22.41
C LEU A 209 2.39 -19.85 -23.34
N GLU A 210 3.58 -19.50 -22.83
CA GLU A 210 4.81 -19.40 -23.64
C GLU A 210 5.13 -20.75 -24.26
N LYS A 211 5.06 -21.81 -23.45
CA LYS A 211 5.28 -23.19 -23.89
C LYS A 211 4.23 -23.69 -24.88
N LYS A 212 2.96 -23.28 -24.76
CA LYS A 212 1.88 -23.76 -25.65
C LYS A 212 1.74 -22.96 -26.94
N LEU A 213 1.99 -21.65 -26.91
CA LEU A 213 1.75 -20.76 -28.04
C LEU A 213 2.99 -20.47 -28.88
N HIS A 214 4.20 -20.67 -28.33
CA HIS A 214 5.48 -20.39 -28.99
C HIS A 214 5.48 -19.06 -29.79
N PRO A 215 5.14 -17.93 -29.16
CA PRO A 215 4.99 -16.68 -29.88
C PRO A 215 6.33 -16.17 -30.40
N ALA A 216 6.37 -15.75 -31.67
CA ALA A 216 7.61 -15.27 -32.31
C ALA A 216 8.23 -14.02 -31.64
N ASN A 217 7.40 -13.18 -31.01
CA ASN A 217 7.81 -11.90 -30.40
C ASN A 217 7.43 -11.83 -28.91
N GLY A 218 7.40 -12.97 -28.22
CA GLY A 218 6.92 -13.05 -26.83
C GLY A 218 5.39 -12.99 -26.73
N LEU A 219 4.85 -13.35 -25.56
CA LEU A 219 3.40 -13.35 -25.37
C LEU A 219 2.83 -11.93 -25.39
N PRO A 220 1.65 -11.71 -25.99
CA PRO A 220 0.94 -10.46 -25.84
C PRO A 220 0.48 -10.29 -24.38
N HIS A 221 0.30 -9.04 -23.96
CA HIS A 221 -0.17 -8.77 -22.60
C HIS A 221 -1.60 -9.29 -22.38
N PHE A 222 -1.75 -10.29 -21.50
CA PHE A 222 -3.05 -10.86 -21.16
C PHE A 222 -3.63 -10.29 -19.87
N ARG A 223 -4.94 -9.98 -19.86
CA ARG A 223 -5.68 -9.57 -18.67
C ARG A 223 -6.74 -10.58 -18.26
N VAL A 224 -6.31 -11.55 -17.45
CA VAL A 224 -7.19 -12.58 -16.86
C VAL A 224 -8.10 -12.02 -15.75
N GLY A 225 -7.66 -10.99 -15.03
CA GLY A 225 -8.43 -10.36 -13.95
C GLY A 225 -8.37 -11.12 -12.62
N LYS A 226 -9.32 -10.87 -11.71
CA LYS A 226 -9.34 -11.38 -10.33
C LYS A 226 -10.09 -12.72 -10.20
N ILE A 227 -9.69 -13.74 -10.97
CA ILE A 227 -10.36 -15.05 -10.96
C ILE A 227 -9.67 -16.10 -10.07
N ALA A 228 -8.39 -15.93 -9.74
CA ALA A 228 -7.61 -16.89 -8.94
C ALA A 228 -8.27 -17.24 -7.60
N LYS A 229 -8.84 -16.26 -6.89
CA LYS A 229 -9.57 -16.50 -5.63
C LYS A 229 -10.83 -17.39 -5.76
N LYS A 230 -11.28 -17.66 -6.98
CA LYS A 230 -12.43 -18.53 -7.29
C LYS A 230 -11.99 -19.90 -7.81
N CYS A 231 -10.72 -20.24 -7.67
CA CYS A 231 -10.16 -21.50 -8.15
C CYS A 231 -9.55 -22.21 -6.94
N SER A 232 -9.79 -23.50 -6.79
CA SER A 232 -9.19 -24.34 -5.73
C SER A 232 -7.84 -24.94 -6.14
N SER A 233 -7.51 -24.91 -7.43
CA SER A 233 -6.25 -25.45 -7.95
C SER A 233 -5.71 -24.64 -9.13
N PHE A 234 -4.45 -24.89 -9.48
CA PHE A 234 -3.82 -24.29 -10.65
C PHE A 234 -4.49 -24.74 -11.96
N GLN A 235 -4.91 -26.01 -12.04
CA GLN A 235 -5.61 -26.55 -13.21
C GLN A 235 -6.90 -25.78 -13.49
N GLU A 236 -7.75 -25.64 -12.46
CA GLU A 236 -9.01 -24.90 -12.59
C GLU A 236 -8.76 -23.43 -12.99
N TYR A 237 -7.70 -22.83 -12.43
CA TYR A 237 -7.29 -21.49 -12.80
C TYR A 237 -6.89 -21.37 -14.27
N VAL A 238 -6.10 -22.31 -14.80
CA VAL A 238 -5.67 -22.31 -16.21
C VAL A 238 -6.87 -22.50 -17.14
N HIS A 239 -7.74 -23.48 -16.90
CA HIS A 239 -8.95 -23.71 -17.71
C HIS A 239 -9.82 -22.45 -17.82
N LYS A 240 -10.12 -21.81 -16.67
CA LYS A 240 -10.89 -20.56 -16.66
C LYS A 240 -10.16 -19.41 -17.35
N SER A 241 -8.83 -19.36 -17.23
CA SER A 241 -8.01 -18.32 -17.86
C SER A 241 -8.01 -18.46 -19.38
N VAL A 242 -7.75 -19.65 -19.90
CA VAL A 242 -7.75 -19.98 -21.34
C VAL A 242 -9.11 -19.68 -21.96
N GLN A 243 -10.20 -20.13 -21.32
CA GLN A 243 -11.56 -19.82 -21.77
C GLN A 243 -11.83 -18.32 -21.81
N ARG A 244 -11.44 -17.58 -20.76
CA ARG A 244 -11.65 -16.14 -20.66
C ARG A 244 -10.83 -15.34 -21.67
N LEU A 245 -9.65 -15.82 -22.02
CA LEU A 245 -8.78 -15.22 -23.03
C LEU A 245 -9.20 -15.60 -24.46
N GLY A 246 -10.15 -16.52 -24.63
CA GLY A 246 -10.59 -16.99 -25.96
C GLY A 246 -9.51 -17.76 -26.71
N LEU A 247 -8.60 -18.41 -25.99
CA LEU A 247 -7.49 -19.15 -26.59
C LEU A 247 -7.95 -20.56 -26.99
N ASN A 248 -7.67 -20.95 -28.24
CA ASN A 248 -7.96 -22.28 -28.75
C ASN A 248 -6.74 -23.19 -28.57
N ILE A 249 -6.47 -23.62 -27.33
CA ILE A 249 -5.38 -24.53 -26.99
C ILE A 249 -5.90 -25.74 -26.22
N GLN A 250 -5.30 -26.91 -26.44
CA GLN A 250 -5.58 -28.11 -25.66
C GLN A 250 -4.88 -28.02 -24.30
N VAL A 251 -5.67 -28.08 -23.22
CA VAL A 251 -5.20 -28.07 -21.84
C VAL A 251 -5.27 -29.47 -21.25
N VAL A 252 -4.14 -29.98 -20.75
CA VAL A 252 -4.00 -31.32 -20.18
C VAL A 252 -3.58 -31.20 -18.71
N ASP A 253 -4.38 -31.72 -17.79
CA ASP A 253 -4.19 -31.51 -16.35
C ASP A 253 -2.91 -32.15 -15.79
N SER A 254 -2.44 -33.25 -16.36
CA SER A 254 -1.17 -33.89 -15.96
C SER A 254 0.02 -32.98 -16.25
N GLU A 255 0.04 -32.33 -17.42
CA GLU A 255 1.09 -31.36 -17.76
C GLU A 255 1.09 -30.15 -16.81
N LEU A 256 -0.11 -29.71 -16.39
CA LEU A 256 -0.25 -28.59 -15.45
C LEU A 256 0.22 -28.97 -14.04
N GLN A 257 -0.02 -30.21 -13.61
CA GLN A 257 0.45 -30.71 -12.32
C GLN A 257 1.98 -30.82 -12.33
N GLU A 258 2.58 -31.42 -13.36
CA GLU A 258 4.04 -31.49 -13.53
C GLU A 258 4.68 -30.09 -13.55
N LEU A 259 4.06 -29.14 -14.27
CA LEU A 259 4.51 -27.75 -14.31
C LEU A 259 4.44 -27.09 -12.93
N TYR A 260 3.37 -27.31 -12.18
CA TYR A 260 3.20 -26.78 -10.83
C TYR A 260 4.23 -27.33 -9.86
N ASP A 261 4.43 -28.64 -9.85
CA ASP A 261 5.35 -29.33 -8.93
C ASP A 261 6.81 -28.98 -9.22
N SER A 262 7.18 -28.86 -10.50
CA SER A 262 8.52 -28.46 -10.93
C SER A 262 8.90 -27.01 -10.57
N HIS A 263 7.93 -26.17 -10.17
CA HIS A 263 8.16 -24.76 -9.83
C HIS A 263 7.93 -24.45 -8.34
N SER A 264 8.05 -25.46 -7.46
CA SER A 264 7.90 -25.29 -6.01
C SER A 264 8.89 -24.26 -5.43
N GLU A 265 10.15 -24.28 -5.89
CA GLU A 265 11.17 -23.32 -5.46
C GLU A 265 10.85 -21.92 -5.94
N SER A 266 10.44 -21.76 -7.21
CA SER A 266 10.01 -20.48 -7.75
C SER A 266 8.80 -19.90 -7.00
N ARG A 267 7.91 -20.74 -6.46
CA ARG A 267 6.79 -20.31 -5.61
C ARG A 267 7.28 -19.67 -4.31
N LYS A 268 8.24 -20.29 -3.63
CA LYS A 268 8.88 -19.75 -2.43
C LYS A 268 9.63 -18.45 -2.75
N GLN A 269 10.45 -18.45 -3.79
CA GLN A 269 11.19 -17.27 -4.24
C GLN A 269 10.25 -16.10 -4.56
N LEU A 270 9.16 -16.36 -5.30
CA LEU A 270 8.14 -15.36 -5.64
C LEU A 270 7.51 -14.78 -4.40
N HIS A 271 7.17 -15.63 -3.43
CA HIS A 271 6.57 -15.22 -2.18
C HIS A 271 7.49 -14.29 -1.39
N VAL A 272 8.74 -14.70 -1.16
CA VAL A 272 9.71 -13.86 -0.42
C VAL A 272 10.00 -12.58 -1.18
N PHE A 273 10.23 -12.64 -2.49
CA PHE A 273 10.46 -11.46 -3.31
C PHE A 273 9.27 -10.48 -3.27
N PHE A 274 8.03 -11.00 -3.26
CA PHE A 274 6.85 -10.16 -3.05
C PHE A 274 6.89 -9.44 -1.70
N LEU A 275 7.30 -10.11 -0.62
CA LEU A 275 7.45 -9.48 0.69
C LEU A 275 8.55 -8.40 0.68
N LEU A 276 9.70 -8.65 0.05
CA LEU A 276 10.77 -7.65 -0.10
C LEU A 276 10.27 -6.39 -0.81
N ARG A 277 9.41 -6.53 -1.83
CA ARG A 277 8.78 -5.39 -2.48
C ARG A 277 7.89 -4.59 -1.54
N LEU A 278 7.21 -5.24 -0.61
CA LEU A 278 6.40 -4.55 0.40
C LEU A 278 7.28 -3.72 1.35
N CYS A 279 8.52 -4.13 1.62
CA CYS A 279 9.46 -3.34 2.44
C CYS A 279 9.91 -2.05 1.75
N VAL A 280 9.95 -2.01 0.41
CA VAL A 280 10.31 -0.80 -0.35
C VAL A 280 9.11 0.15 -0.50
N ALA A 281 7.89 -0.36 -0.43
CA ALA A 281 6.68 0.43 -0.66
C ALA A 281 6.53 1.67 0.26
N PRO A 282 6.81 1.61 1.58
CA PRO A 282 6.74 2.78 2.46
C PRO A 282 7.65 3.93 2.03
N ALA A 283 8.84 3.64 1.50
CA ALA A 283 9.76 4.67 1.03
C ALA A 283 9.24 5.36 -0.25
N ILE A 284 8.61 4.60 -1.15
CA ILE A 284 7.96 5.15 -2.35
C ILE A 284 6.73 5.99 -1.96
N GLU A 285 5.90 5.49 -1.05
CA GLU A 285 4.77 6.26 -0.51
C GLU A 285 5.26 7.55 0.14
N GLY A 286 6.32 7.46 0.94
CA GLY A 286 6.95 8.60 1.58
C GLY A 286 7.46 9.64 0.58
N LEU A 287 8.13 9.22 -0.48
CA LEU A 287 8.58 10.10 -1.55
C LEU A 287 7.40 10.87 -2.19
N ILE A 288 6.30 10.18 -2.49
CA ILE A 288 5.09 10.81 -3.05
C ILE A 288 4.49 11.79 -2.05
N MET A 289 4.42 11.44 -0.76
CA MET A 289 3.87 12.33 0.27
C MET A 289 4.73 13.58 0.45
N LEU A 290 6.05 13.44 0.47
CA LEU A 290 6.96 14.58 0.58
C LEU A 290 6.89 15.50 -0.65
N ASP A 291 6.77 14.94 -1.85
CA ASP A 291 6.56 15.72 -3.09
C ASP A 291 5.29 16.58 -2.99
N ARG A 292 4.16 15.99 -2.57
CA ARG A 292 2.91 16.73 -2.37
C ARG A 292 3.01 17.77 -1.27
N LEU A 293 3.71 17.47 -0.18
CA LEU A 293 3.97 18.42 0.89
C LEU A 293 4.83 19.59 0.41
N LEU A 294 5.87 19.32 -0.38
CA LEU A 294 6.73 20.36 -0.95
C LEU A 294 5.93 21.26 -1.89
N TYR A 295 5.12 20.66 -2.78
CA TYR A 295 4.25 21.40 -3.69
C TYR A 295 3.35 22.41 -2.95
N LEU A 296 2.68 21.99 -1.86
CA LEU A 296 1.84 22.89 -1.06
C LEU A 296 2.63 24.08 -0.50
N ARG A 297 3.85 23.82 -0.01
CA ARG A 297 4.73 24.86 0.52
C ARG A 297 5.22 25.82 -0.56
N GLU A 298 5.49 25.32 -1.77
CA GLU A 298 5.82 26.14 -2.95
C GLU A 298 4.65 27.02 -3.37
N GLN A 299 3.40 26.57 -3.20
CA GLN A 299 2.19 27.38 -3.40
C GLN A 299 1.92 28.39 -2.26
N GLY A 300 2.84 28.55 -1.31
CA GLY A 300 2.71 29.48 -0.20
C GLY A 300 1.92 28.95 1.00
N VAL A 301 1.49 27.68 0.99
CA VAL A 301 0.82 27.04 2.14
C VAL A 301 1.88 26.57 3.13
N GLN A 302 2.35 27.49 3.98
CA GLN A 302 3.42 27.22 4.95
C GLN A 302 2.96 26.28 6.09
N ASP A 303 1.69 26.39 6.50
CA ASP A 303 1.09 25.55 7.54
C ASP A 303 0.59 24.23 6.95
N ALA A 304 1.53 23.46 6.39
CA ALA A 304 1.30 22.12 5.86
C ALA A 304 2.18 21.10 6.59
N TYR A 305 1.53 20.03 7.05
CA TYR A 305 2.11 18.99 7.89
C TYR A 305 1.83 17.62 7.29
N LEU A 306 2.82 16.74 7.35
CA LEU A 306 2.64 15.32 7.09
C LEU A 306 2.47 14.60 8.43
N THR A 307 1.53 13.68 8.51
CA THR A 307 1.31 12.87 9.71
C THR A 307 1.07 11.41 9.39
N GLN A 308 1.53 10.52 10.26
CA GLN A 308 1.14 9.12 10.23
C GLN A 308 -0.18 8.97 10.98
N LEU A 309 -1.27 8.87 10.23
CA LEU A 309 -2.63 8.88 10.76
C LEU A 309 -3.12 7.48 11.14
N PHE A 310 -2.70 6.45 10.41
CA PHE A 310 -3.18 5.09 10.61
C PHE A 310 -2.08 4.17 11.12
N ASP A 311 -2.44 3.27 12.04
CA ASP A 311 -1.62 2.11 12.39
C ASP A 311 -1.23 1.32 11.11
N PRO A 312 0.08 1.24 10.78
CA PRO A 312 0.57 0.56 9.58
C PRO A 312 0.31 -0.94 9.57
N VAL A 313 0.08 -1.57 10.72
CA VAL A 313 -0.29 -2.98 10.84
C VAL A 313 -1.74 -3.21 10.39
N VAL A 314 -2.63 -2.25 10.68
CA VAL A 314 -4.06 -2.33 10.35
C VAL A 314 -4.33 -1.79 8.94
N SER A 315 -3.68 -0.69 8.57
CA SER A 315 -3.81 -0.05 7.27
C SER A 315 -2.45 0.28 6.66
N PRO A 316 -2.10 -0.33 5.51
CA PRO A 316 -0.85 0.00 4.80
C PRO A 316 -0.87 1.40 4.16
N ARG A 317 -2.03 2.06 4.06
CA ARG A 317 -2.09 3.49 3.75
C ARG A 317 -1.99 4.17 5.09
N CYS A 318 -0.90 4.84 5.39
CA CYS A 318 -0.63 5.29 6.75
C CYS A 318 -0.51 6.81 6.89
N TYR A 319 -0.18 7.54 5.82
CA TYR A 319 0.08 8.97 5.90
C TYR A 319 -1.10 9.86 5.49
N ALA A 320 -1.16 11.06 6.06
CA ALA A 320 -2.07 12.13 5.68
C ALA A 320 -1.31 13.47 5.63
N ILE A 321 -1.70 14.33 4.69
CA ILE A 321 -1.24 15.72 4.65
C ILE A 321 -2.37 16.61 5.17
N VAL A 322 -2.06 17.42 6.18
CA VAL A 322 -2.98 18.41 6.75
C VAL A 322 -2.41 19.78 6.45
N ALA A 323 -3.21 20.65 5.83
CA ALA A 323 -2.76 21.97 5.43
C ALA A 323 -3.82 23.03 5.72
N PHE A 324 -3.37 24.19 6.20
CA PHE A 324 -4.24 25.33 6.53
C PHE A 324 -4.02 26.43 5.51
N ASN A 325 -5.09 26.79 4.80
CA ASN A 325 -5.03 27.91 3.88
C ASN A 325 -5.43 29.21 4.60
N LYS A 326 -4.45 30.01 5.00
CA LYS A 326 -4.66 31.29 5.70
C LYS A 326 -4.94 32.49 4.78
N THR A 327 -5.15 32.30 3.47
CA THR A 327 -5.31 33.41 2.49
C THR A 327 -6.60 34.21 2.56
N LEU A 328 -7.31 34.29 3.69
CA LEU A 328 -8.55 35.08 3.80
C LEU A 328 -8.54 36.21 4.84
N ASN A 329 -7.42 36.48 5.52
CA ASN A 329 -7.32 37.62 6.46
C ASN A 329 -6.29 38.67 6.00
N GLY A 330 -6.39 39.11 4.74
CA GLY A 330 -5.67 40.28 4.23
C GLY A 330 -6.58 41.08 3.30
N ASP A 331 -6.79 42.35 3.66
CA ASP A 331 -7.36 43.44 2.85
C ASP A 331 -8.89 43.66 2.92
N SER A 332 -9.41 43.84 4.13
CA SER A 332 -10.68 44.58 4.36
C SER A 332 -10.48 45.79 5.27
N GLN A 333 -9.36 46.49 5.14
CA GLN A 333 -9.16 47.83 5.71
C GLN A 333 -8.35 48.68 4.73
N THR A 334 -9.03 49.29 3.76
CA THR A 334 -8.80 50.67 3.28
C THR A 334 -9.64 50.91 2.02
N ALA A 335 -10.91 51.26 2.23
CA ALA A 335 -11.66 52.12 1.33
C ALA A 335 -12.63 52.91 2.22
N GLN A 336 -12.10 54.01 2.78
CA GLN A 336 -12.91 55.12 3.25
C GLN A 336 -13.37 55.94 2.05
#